data_AF-A0A7W7QH21-F1
#
_entry.id   AF-A0A7W7QH21-F1
#
_cell.length_a   1.000
_cell.length_b   1.000
_cell.length_c   1.000
_cell.angle_alpha   90.00
_cell.angle_beta   90.00
_cell.angle_gamma   90.00
#
_symmetry.space_group_name_H-M   'P 1'
#
loop_
_entity.id
_entity.type
_entity.pdbx_description
1 polymer ?
#
loop_
_entity_poly.entity_id
_entity_poly.type
_entity_poly.pdbx_seq_one_letter_code
_entity_poly.pdbx_strand_id
1 'polypeptide(L)'
;MDDIARLIGFEAKIASQEALARGGDLERADAVQLVRFCPTLITAEVDDDAACVRFQIVDEDLRWHCTCEPGRNGDFCAHCVATAKSVARAVRRTEAALIPNA
;
A
#
# COMPACT_ATOMS: atom_id res chain seq x y z
N MET A 1 -10.75 -6.39 -7.74
CA MET A 1 -9.86 -5.61 -6.84
C MET A 1 -8.40 -5.76 -7.24
N ASP A 2 -8.13 -6.58 -8.26
CA ASP A 2 -6.78 -7.09 -8.55
C ASP A 2 -5.94 -6.06 -9.29
N ASP A 3 -6.55 -5.15 -10.04
CA ASP A 3 -5.82 -4.16 -10.85
C ASP A 3 -5.00 -3.20 -9.98
N ILE A 4 -5.60 -2.60 -8.95
CA ILE A 4 -4.87 -1.67 -8.08
C ILE A 4 -3.81 -2.38 -7.25
N ALA A 5 -4.11 -3.57 -6.71
CA ALA A 5 -3.15 -4.35 -5.93
C ALA A 5 -1.95 -4.81 -6.78
N ARG A 6 -2.20 -5.22 -8.03
CA ARG A 6 -1.17 -5.57 -9.01
C ARG A 6 -0.28 -4.37 -9.32
N LEU A 7 -0.87 -3.22 -9.64
CA LEU A 7 -0.12 -2.00 -9.96
C LEU A 7 0.71 -1.51 -8.77
N ILE A 8 0.13 -1.49 -7.57
CA ILE A 8 0.86 -1.17 -6.33
C ILE A 8 2.06 -2.11 -6.15
N GLY A 9 1.87 -3.40 -6.44
CA GLY A 9 2.93 -4.40 -6.36
C GLY A 9 4.07 -4.20 -7.38
N PHE A 10 3.83 -3.53 -8.50
CA PHE A 10 4.88 -3.15 -9.45
C PHE A 10 5.70 -1.97 -8.92
N GLU A 11 5.04 -0.90 -8.47
CA GLU A 11 5.72 0.26 -7.87
C GLU A 11 6.53 -0.13 -6.63
N ALA A 12 6.02 -1.02 -5.80
CA ALA A 12 6.74 -1.47 -4.62
C ALA A 12 8.07 -2.20 -4.95
N LYS A 13 8.21 -2.78 -6.15
CA LYS A 13 9.46 -3.47 -6.55
C LYS A 13 10.59 -2.51 -6.90
N ILE A 14 10.27 -1.27 -7.25
CA ILE A 14 11.28 -0.25 -7.58
C ILE A 14 11.65 0.61 -6.37
N ALA A 15 11.00 0.40 -5.22
CA ALA A 15 11.35 1.07 -3.97
C ALA A 15 12.77 0.70 -3.51
N SER A 16 13.43 1.63 -2.80
CA SER A 16 14.76 1.38 -2.24
C SER A 16 14.73 0.24 -1.22
N GLN A 17 15.88 -0.42 -1.01
CA GLN A 17 15.98 -1.50 -0.02
C GLN A 17 15.65 -1.02 1.41
N GLU A 18 16.02 0.22 1.73
CA GLU A 18 15.69 0.86 3.00
C GLU A 18 14.18 1.04 3.17
N ALA A 19 13.48 1.52 2.13
CA ALA A 19 12.03 1.65 2.13
C ALA A 19 11.34 0.28 2.22
N LEU A 20 11.89 -0.75 1.55
CA LEU A 20 11.39 -2.13 1.61
C LEU A 20 11.49 -2.74 3.01
N ALA A 21 12.63 -2.52 3.68
CA ALA A 21 12.87 -2.97 5.04
C ALA A 21 11.96 -2.24 6.04
N ARG A 22 12.05 -0.90 6.09
CA ARG A 22 11.27 -0.08 7.03
C ARG A 22 9.76 -0.23 6.82
N GLY A 23 9.30 -0.28 5.58
CA GLY A 23 7.89 -0.53 5.27
C GLY A 23 7.42 -1.92 5.68
N GLY A 24 8.30 -2.93 5.62
CA GLY A 24 8.03 -4.25 6.18
C GLY A 24 7.91 -4.25 7.70
N ASP A 25 8.71 -3.44 8.40
CA ASP A 25 8.61 -3.29 9.85
C ASP A 25 7.29 -2.62 10.25
N LEU A 26 6.89 -1.57 9.53
CA LEU A 26 5.62 -0.86 9.76
C LEU A 26 4.40 -1.77 9.56
N GLU A 27 4.35 -2.56 8.48
CA GLU A 27 3.22 -3.48 8.26
C GLU A 27 3.16 -4.57 9.34
N ARG A 28 4.31 -5.12 9.75
CA ARG A 28 4.37 -6.14 10.82
C ARG A 28 3.97 -5.60 12.18
N ALA A 29 4.22 -4.31 12.42
CA ALA A 29 3.78 -3.61 13.63
C ALA A 29 2.28 -3.25 13.61
N ASP A 30 1.55 -3.59 12.53
CA ASP A 30 0.16 -3.22 12.31
C ASP A 30 -0.07 -1.69 12.35
N ALA A 31 0.96 -0.93 11.96
CA ALA A 31 0.93 0.53 11.98
C ALA A 31 0.09 1.13 10.83
N VAL A 32 -0.48 0.31 9.94
CA VAL A 32 -1.22 0.76 8.75
C VAL A 32 -2.71 0.53 8.95
N GLN A 33 -3.48 1.61 8.94
CA GLN A 33 -4.93 1.58 8.92
C GLN A 33 -5.45 1.88 7.52
N LEU A 34 -6.07 0.89 6.86
CA LEU A 34 -6.75 1.10 5.57
C LEU A 34 -8.08 1.83 5.79
N VAL A 35 -8.08 3.15 5.64
CA VAL A 35 -9.25 4.03 5.81
C VAL A 35 -10.27 3.83 4.68
N ARG A 36 -9.79 3.66 3.45
CA ARG A 36 -10.64 3.35 2.30
C ARG A 36 -10.01 2.25 1.47
N PHE A 37 -10.81 1.28 1.10
CA PHE A 37 -10.39 0.15 0.28
C PHE A 37 -11.40 -0.09 -0.85
N CYS A 38 -11.09 0.40 -2.05
CA CYS A 38 -11.92 0.25 -3.25
C CYS A 38 -11.05 -0.11 -4.46
N PRO A 39 -11.61 -0.70 -5.53
CA PRO A 39 -10.84 -1.15 -6.70
C PRO A 39 -10.01 -0.08 -7.41
N THR A 40 -10.40 1.20 -7.32
CA THR A 40 -9.73 2.33 -8.00
C THR A 40 -9.08 3.32 -7.05
N LEU A 41 -9.28 3.15 -5.73
CA LEU A 41 -8.80 4.09 -4.72
C LEU A 41 -8.58 3.36 -3.40
N ILE A 42 -7.37 3.48 -2.86
CA ILE A 42 -7.02 3.07 -1.52
C ILE A 42 -6.46 4.28 -0.78
N THR A 43 -6.93 4.50 0.44
CA THR A 43 -6.34 5.48 1.36
C THR A 43 -6.00 4.81 2.66
N ALA A 44 -4.84 5.13 3.20
CA ALA A 44 -4.38 4.58 4.46
C ALA A 44 -3.75 5.67 5.33
N GLU A 45 -3.90 5.51 6.63
CA GLU A 45 -3.15 6.24 7.64
C GLU A 45 -2.07 5.31 8.19
N VAL A 46 -0.88 5.84 8.41
CA VAL A 46 0.25 5.10 8.96
C VAL A 46 0.69 5.78 10.26
N ASP A 47 0.73 5.01 11.34
CA ASP A 47 1.17 5.44 12.67
C ASP A 47 2.70 5.57 12.73
N ASP A 48 3.20 6.47 11.89
CA ASP A 48 4.59 6.91 11.76
C ASP A 48 4.51 8.37 11.30
N ASP A 49 4.56 9.29 12.26
CA ASP A 49 4.28 10.73 12.09
C ASP A 49 2.91 11.04 11.44
N ALA A 50 1.92 10.16 11.63
CA ALA A 50 0.58 10.26 11.06
C ALA A 50 0.58 10.47 9.53
N ALA A 51 1.46 9.76 8.82
CA ALA A 51 1.54 9.82 7.36
C ALA A 51 0.26 9.28 6.70
N CYS A 52 -0.24 9.98 5.69
CA CYS A 52 -1.39 9.58 4.90
C CYS A 52 -0.94 9.12 3.52
N VAL A 53 -1.30 7.90 3.13
CA VAL A 53 -1.01 7.31 1.82
C VAL A 53 -2.28 7.25 0.99
N ARG A 54 -2.17 7.62 -0.29
CA ARG A 54 -3.22 7.48 -1.29
C ARG A 54 -2.69 6.75 -2.50
N PHE A 55 -3.39 5.69 -2.91
CA PHE A 55 -3.19 4.99 -4.18
C PHE A 55 -4.45 5.13 -5.02
N GLN A 56 -4.32 5.54 -6.27
CA GLN A 56 -5.43 5.80 -7.15
C GLN A 56 -5.09 5.36 -8.57
N ILE A 57 -6.02 4.67 -9.24
CA ILE A 57 -5.93 4.43 -10.67
C ILE A 57 -6.47 5.66 -11.42
N VAL A 58 -5.67 6.22 -12.33
CA VAL A 58 -6.04 7.32 -13.22
C VAL A 58 -5.54 6.97 -14.61
N ASP A 59 -6.45 6.86 -15.59
CA ASP A 59 -6.11 6.48 -16.97
C ASP A 59 -5.30 5.18 -17.06
N GLU A 60 -5.72 4.14 -16.31
CA GLU A 60 -5.07 2.82 -16.19
C GLU A 60 -3.72 2.81 -15.45
N ASP A 61 -3.14 3.98 -15.16
CA ASP A 61 -1.90 4.11 -14.40
C ASP A 61 -2.13 4.27 -12.91
N LEU A 62 -1.18 3.79 -12.10
CA LEU A 62 -1.18 4.04 -10.67
C LEU A 62 -0.59 5.40 -10.36
N ARG A 63 -1.41 6.26 -9.77
CA ARG A 63 -0.95 7.46 -9.08
C ARG A 63 -0.91 7.19 -7.59
N TRP A 64 0.18 7.61 -6.97
CA TRP A 64 0.36 7.45 -5.55
C TRP A 64 0.84 8.75 -4.93
N HIS A 65 0.53 8.92 -3.65
CA HIS A 65 0.97 10.07 -2.86
C HIS A 65 1.12 9.63 -1.41
N CYS A 66 2.14 10.15 -0.74
CA CYS A 66 2.26 10.08 0.71
C CYS A 66 2.59 11.48 1.25
N THR A 67 2.04 11.80 2.42
CA THR A 67 2.27 13.10 3.07
C THR A 67 3.64 13.24 3.72
N CYS A 68 4.44 12.17 3.84
CA CYS A 68 5.80 12.25 4.36
C CYS A 68 6.77 12.95 3.39
N GLU A 69 7.90 13.44 3.87
CA GLU A 69 8.85 14.19 3.03
C GLU A 69 9.35 13.41 1.80
N PRO A 70 9.82 12.15 1.92
CA PRO A 70 10.20 11.36 0.73
C PRO A 70 9.05 11.20 -0.27
N GLY A 71 7.84 10.92 0.23
CA GLY A 71 6.65 10.76 -0.60
C GLY A 71 6.24 12.03 -1.34
N ARG A 72 6.37 13.21 -0.71
CA ARG A 72 6.16 14.51 -1.35
C ARG A 72 7.21 14.83 -2.41
N ASN A 73 8.43 14.29 -2.26
CA ASN A 73 9.52 14.45 -3.22
C ASN A 73 9.45 13.46 -4.40
N GLY A 74 8.48 12.52 -4.38
CA GLY A 74 8.29 11.55 -5.45
C GLY A 74 8.98 10.20 -5.22
N ASP A 75 9.48 9.92 -4.02
CA ASP A 75 10.01 8.60 -3.66
C ASP A 75 8.91 7.67 -3.13
N PHE A 76 8.92 6.42 -3.62
CA PHE A 76 8.03 5.38 -3.09
C PHE A 76 8.48 4.96 -1.68
N CYS A 77 8.07 5.75 -0.70
CA CYS A 77 8.56 5.72 0.68
C CYS A 77 8.16 4.45 1.45
N ALA A 78 8.72 4.31 2.65
CA ALA A 78 8.39 3.21 3.56
C ALA A 78 6.89 3.12 3.89
N HIS A 79 6.18 4.25 4.01
CA HIS A 79 4.71 4.26 4.23
C HIS A 79 3.94 3.70 3.04
N CYS A 80 4.35 4.04 1.82
CA CYS A 80 3.79 3.48 0.59
C CYS A 80 4.03 1.96 0.55
N VAL A 81 5.25 1.50 0.87
CA VAL A 81 5.57 0.07 0.95
C VAL A 81 4.73 -0.65 2.01
N ALA A 82 4.62 -0.09 3.21
CA ALA A 82 3.83 -0.69 4.29
C ALA A 82 2.37 -0.84 3.86
N THR A 83 1.80 0.22 3.28
CA THR A 83 0.43 0.21 2.75
C THR A 83 0.26 -0.82 1.64
N ALA A 84 1.22 -0.91 0.71
CA ALA A 84 1.21 -1.92 -0.36
C ALA A 84 1.13 -3.35 0.18
N LYS A 85 1.90 -3.65 1.23
CA LYS A 85 1.90 -4.96 1.89
C LYS A 85 0.56 -5.23 2.60
N SER A 86 0.02 -4.25 3.33
CA SER A 86 -1.29 -4.36 3.98
C SER A 86 -2.41 -4.61 2.97
N VAL A 87 -2.37 -3.93 1.82
CA VAL A 87 -3.30 -4.15 0.70
C VAL A 87 -3.20 -5.58 0.18
N ALA A 88 -1.99 -6.06 -0.14
CA ALA A 88 -1.79 -7.42 -0.62
C ALA A 88 -2.31 -8.47 0.38
N ARG A 89 -2.07 -8.25 1.68
CA ARG A 89 -2.60 -9.10 2.75
C ARG A 89 -4.14 -9.06 2.84
N ALA A 90 -4.75 -7.89 2.68
CA ALA A 90 -6.21 -7.73 2.69
C ALA A 90 -6.88 -8.43 1.51
N VAL A 91 -6.31 -8.31 0.30
CA VAL A 91 -6.80 -9.02 -0.90
C VAL A 91 -6.73 -10.53 -0.69
N ARG A 92 -5.57 -11.06 -0.27
CA ARG A 92 -5.40 -12.50 -0.01
C ARG A 92 -6.38 -13.05 1.02
N ARG A 93 -6.65 -12.28 2.09
CA ARG A 93 -7.68 -12.66 3.09
C ARG A 93 -9.08 -12.71 2.48
N THR A 94 -9.39 -11.78 1.59
CA THR A 94 -10.69 -11.73 0.91
C THR A 94 -10.86 -12.90 -0.05
N GLU A 95 -9.81 -13.21 -0.83
CA GLU A 95 -9.78 -14.38 -1.71
C GLU A 95 -9.90 -15.70 -0.93
N ALA A 96 -9.15 -15.84 0.17
CA ALA A 96 -9.22 -17.03 1.03
C ALA A 96 -10.61 -17.20 1.68
N ALA A 97 -11.28 -16.10 2.04
CA ALA A 97 -12.65 -16.15 2.57
C ALA A 97 -13.69 -16.55 1.50
N LEU A 98 -13.39 -16.35 0.21
CA LEU A 98 -14.25 -16.72 -0.91
C LEU A 98 -14.07 -18.18 -1.37
N ILE A 99 -13.04 -18.89 -0.88
CA ILE A 99 -12.80 -20.32 -1.15
C ILE A 99 -12.85 -21.10 0.19
N PRO A 100 -14.05 -21.37 0.75
CA PRO A 100 -14.15 -22.20 1.94
C PRO A 100 -14.03 -23.68 1.52
N ASN A 101 -12.87 -24.28 1.81
CA ASN A 101 -12.51 -25.70 1.59
C ASN A 101 -12.13 -26.08 0.15
N ALA A 102 -10.82 -26.23 -0.07
CA ALA A 102 -10.26 -27.23 -0.99
C ALA A 102 -9.49 -28.25 -0.15
#